data_AF-A0A0G0NGC6-F1
#
_entry.id   AF-A0A0G0NGC6-F1
#
_cell.length_a   1.000
_cell.length_b   1.000
_cell.length_c   1.000
_cell.angle_alpha   90.00
_cell.angle_beta   90.00
_cell.angle_gamma   90.00
#
_symmetry.space_group_name_H-M   'P 1'
#
loop_
_entity.id
_entity.type
_entity.pdbx_description
1 polymer ?
#
loop_
_entity_poly.entity_id
_entity_poly.type
_entity_poly.pdbx_seq_one_letter_code
_entity_poly.pdbx_strand_id
1 'polypeptide(L)'
;MKKSKEEIQQEELSKQKRIHETILEDSKQFKKQFIKRSLELVTSGFGLVAALAWNGLITEIVNVFIKPYLGENSGIISLAIYAVFVTALAVLITYQLSKLSKDSDPG
;
A
#
# COMPACT_ATOMS: atom_id res chain seq x y z
N MET A 1 -50.22 -29.28 -19.69
CA MET A 1 -49.38 -28.70 -20.77
C MET A 1 -47.97 -29.27 -20.60
N LYS A 2 -47.53 -30.16 -21.51
CA LYS A 2 -46.13 -30.65 -21.50
C LYS A 2 -45.28 -29.64 -22.27
N LYS A 3 -44.20 -29.15 -21.67
CA LYS A 3 -43.22 -28.31 -22.39
C LYS A 3 -42.70 -29.07 -23.61
N SER A 4 -42.50 -28.34 -24.72
CA SER A 4 -41.88 -28.90 -25.93
C SER A 4 -40.43 -29.27 -25.63
N LYS A 5 -39.88 -30.27 -26.36
CA LYS A 5 -38.46 -30.64 -26.25
C LYS A 5 -37.54 -29.44 -26.47
N GLU A 6 -37.94 -28.51 -27.33
CA GLU A 6 -37.20 -27.29 -27.65
C GLU A 6 -37.15 -26.30 -26.46
N GLU A 7 -38.26 -26.16 -25.74
CA GLU A 7 -38.33 -25.28 -24.56
C GLU A 7 -37.45 -25.79 -23.42
N ILE A 8 -37.43 -27.12 -23.21
CA ILE A 8 -36.56 -27.77 -22.23
C ILE A 8 -35.09 -27.58 -22.61
N GLN A 9 -34.75 -27.76 -23.89
CA GLN A 9 -33.39 -27.57 -24.40
C GLN A 9 -32.90 -26.12 -24.21
N GLN A 10 -33.76 -25.13 -24.48
CA GLN A 10 -33.40 -23.73 -24.29
C GLN A 10 -33.27 -23.33 -22.82
N GLU A 11 -34.12 -23.88 -21.95
CA GLU A 11 -34.03 -23.64 -20.52
C GLU A 11 -32.70 -24.17 -19.95
N GLU A 12 -32.26 -25.37 -20.34
CA GLU A 12 -30.99 -25.96 -19.95
C GLU A 12 -29.79 -25.17 -20.50
N LEU A 13 -29.82 -24.74 -21.76
CA LEU A 13 -28.77 -23.90 -22.36
C LEU A 13 -28.66 -22.55 -21.62
N SER A 14 -29.80 -21.96 -21.26
CA SER A 14 -29.82 -20.70 -20.50
C SER A 14 -29.25 -20.88 -19.10
N LYS A 15 -29.52 -22.00 -18.42
CA LYS A 15 -28.92 -22.34 -17.11
C LYS A 15 -27.41 -22.51 -17.23
N GLN A 16 -26.94 -23.27 -18.21
CA GLN A 16 -25.52 -23.50 -18.49
C GLN A 16 -24.79 -22.17 -18.75
N LYS A 17 -25.36 -21.32 -19.60
CA LYS A 17 -24.78 -20.01 -19.93
C LYS A 17 -24.71 -19.10 -18.69
N ARG A 18 -25.77 -19.05 -17.89
CA ARG A 18 -25.79 -18.30 -16.62
C ARG A 18 -24.72 -18.79 -15.65
N ILE A 19 -24.59 -20.11 -15.48
CA ILE A 19 -23.55 -20.70 -14.60
C ILE A 19 -22.15 -20.31 -15.08
N HIS A 20 -21.88 -20.40 -16.38
CA HIS A 20 -20.59 -20.00 -16.94
C HIS A 20 -20.30 -18.51 -16.71
N GLU A 21 -21.27 -17.66 -16.97
CA GLU A 21 -21.16 -16.21 -16.77
C GLU A 21 -20.91 -15.86 -15.30
N THR A 22 -21.64 -16.46 -14.36
CA THR A 22 -21.42 -16.30 -12.91
C THR A 22 -20.03 -16.76 -12.48
N ILE A 23 -19.56 -17.92 -12.94
CA ILE A 23 -18.20 -18.42 -12.60
C ILE A 23 -17.12 -17.46 -13.11
N LEU A 24 -17.28 -16.90 -14.32
CA LEU A 24 -16.35 -15.94 -14.87
C LEU A 24 -16.35 -14.63 -14.07
N GLU A 25 -17.51 -14.15 -13.66
CA GLU A 25 -17.62 -12.96 -12.81
C GLU A 25 -17.00 -13.19 -11.43
N ASP A 26 -17.32 -14.29 -10.76
CA ASP A 26 -16.76 -14.67 -9.46
C ASP A 26 -15.24 -14.79 -9.53
N SER A 27 -14.71 -15.41 -10.59
CA SER A 27 -13.27 -15.53 -10.82
C SER A 27 -12.59 -14.16 -11.00
N LYS A 28 -13.22 -13.24 -11.75
CA LYS A 28 -12.71 -11.88 -11.91
C LYS A 28 -12.71 -11.11 -10.60
N GLN A 29 -13.79 -11.21 -9.82
CA GLN A 29 -13.89 -10.57 -8.51
C GLN A 29 -12.86 -11.14 -7.53
N PHE A 30 -12.72 -12.46 -7.47
CA PHE A 30 -11.71 -13.11 -6.64
C PHE A 30 -10.30 -12.66 -7.00
N LYS A 31 -9.93 -12.68 -8.29
CA LYS A 31 -8.62 -12.21 -8.76
C LYS A 31 -8.36 -10.76 -8.34
N LYS A 32 -9.35 -9.88 -8.48
CA LYS A 32 -9.24 -8.47 -8.08
C LYS A 32 -9.01 -8.34 -6.57
N GLN A 33 -9.77 -9.07 -5.75
CA GLN A 33 -9.61 -9.05 -4.30
C GLN A 33 -8.27 -9.62 -3.85
N PHE A 34 -7.84 -10.74 -4.46
CA PHE A 34 -6.54 -11.34 -4.19
C PHE A 34 -5.40 -10.37 -4.48
N ILE A 35 -5.38 -9.76 -5.67
CA ILE A 35 -4.35 -8.78 -6.05
C ILE A 35 -4.37 -7.60 -5.09
N LYS A 36 -5.55 -7.05 -4.77
CA LYS A 36 -5.66 -5.93 -3.82
C LYS A 36 -5.06 -6.30 -2.47
N ARG A 37 -5.40 -7.48 -1.93
CA ARG A 37 -4.90 -7.92 -0.63
C ARG A 37 -3.40 -8.21 -0.64
N SER A 38 -2.91 -8.86 -1.69
CA SER A 38 -1.48 -9.07 -1.88
C SER A 38 -0.72 -7.75 -1.95
N LEU A 39 -1.23 -6.76 -2.68
CA LEU A 39 -0.63 -5.42 -2.75
C LEU A 39 -0.61 -4.73 -1.38
N GLU A 40 -1.69 -4.80 -0.60
CA GLU A 40 -1.72 -4.24 0.76
C GLU A 40 -0.67 -4.90 1.67
N LEU A 41 -0.58 -6.23 1.67
CA LEU A 41 0.37 -6.98 2.48
C LEU A 41 1.82 -6.71 2.07
N VAL A 42 2.09 -6.69 0.76
CA VAL A 42 3.41 -6.41 0.21
C VAL A 42 3.81 -4.96 0.50
N THR A 43 2.91 -4.00 0.27
CA THR A 43 3.17 -2.58 0.51
C THR A 43 3.40 -2.29 2.00
N SER A 44 2.60 -2.89 2.89
CA SER A 44 2.82 -2.74 4.34
C SER A 44 4.14 -3.38 4.79
N GLY A 45 4.46 -4.58 4.29
CA GLY A 45 5.75 -5.25 4.56
C GLY A 45 6.95 -4.42 4.09
N PHE A 46 6.91 -3.90 2.85
CA PHE A 46 7.94 -3.00 2.34
C PHE A 46 7.99 -1.65 3.06
N GLY A 47 6.85 -1.12 3.50
CA GLY A 47 6.79 0.09 4.31
C GLY A 47 7.58 -0.06 5.62
N LEU A 48 7.47 -1.22 6.28
CA LEU A 48 8.25 -1.53 7.47
C LEU A 48 9.76 -1.63 7.16
N VAL A 49 10.13 -2.35 6.11
CA VAL A 49 11.54 -2.47 5.69
C VAL A 49 12.12 -1.09 5.33
N ALA A 50 11.38 -0.27 4.60
CA ALA A 50 11.77 1.08 4.24
C ALA A 50 11.98 1.96 5.49
N ALA A 51 11.08 1.87 6.48
CA ALA A 51 11.24 2.60 7.73
C ALA A 51 12.53 2.22 8.47
N LEU A 52 12.85 0.92 8.55
CA LEU A 52 14.11 0.46 9.14
C LEU A 52 15.34 0.95 8.36
N ALA A 53 15.31 0.86 7.02
CA ALA A 53 16.42 1.29 6.18
C ALA A 53 16.68 2.80 6.29
N TRP A 54 15.63 3.62 6.29
CA TRP A 54 15.75 5.07 6.47
C TRP A 54 16.27 5.45 7.85
N ASN A 55 15.82 4.79 8.92
CA ASN A 55 16.37 5.00 10.26
C ASN A 55 17.89 4.73 10.30
N GLY A 56 18.32 3.59 9.75
CA GLY A 56 19.75 3.25 9.65
C GLY A 56 20.54 4.28 8.84
N LEU A 57 20.04 4.68 7.67
CA LEU A 57 20.67 5.66 6.80
C LEU A 57 20.85 7.02 7.50
N ILE A 58 19.80 7.54 8.13
CA ILE A 58 19.86 8.84 8.82
C ILE A 58 20.85 8.78 9.98
N THR A 59 20.84 7.68 10.75
CA THR A 59 21.78 7.46 11.86
C THR A 59 23.23 7.48 11.36
N GLU A 60 23.51 6.77 10.27
CA GLU A 60 24.86 6.71 9.70
C GLU A 60 25.31 8.06 9.13
N ILE A 61 24.41 8.77 8.44
CA ILE A 61 24.69 10.14 7.96
C ILE A 61 25.07 11.05 9.13
N VAL A 62 24.32 11.01 10.23
CA VAL A 62 24.63 11.82 11.41
C VAL A 62 25.97 11.39 12.04
N ASN A 63 26.25 10.09 12.10
CA ASN A 63 27.51 9.59 12.65
C ASN A 63 28.72 10.00 11.80
N VAL A 64 28.62 9.91 10.47
CA VAL A 64 29.73 10.17 9.55
C VAL A 64 29.91 11.66 9.28
N PHE A 65 28.82 12.41 9.10
CA PHE A 65 28.89 13.80 8.65
C PHE A 65 28.68 14.83 9.76
N ILE A 66 28.19 14.46 10.95
CA ILE A 66 27.87 15.44 12.00
C ILE A 66 28.72 15.23 13.25
N LYS A 67 28.90 14.00 13.73
CA LYS A 67 29.74 13.74 14.93
C LYS A 67 31.19 14.24 14.80
N PRO A 68 31.90 14.09 13.67
CA PRO A 68 33.30 14.53 13.59
C PRO A 68 33.48 16.04 13.75
N TYR A 69 32.46 16.84 13.38
CA TYR A 69 32.51 18.29 13.49
C TYR A 69 32.19 18.82 14.89
N LEU A 70 31.59 17.98 15.75
CA LEU A 70 31.12 18.36 17.08
C LEU A 70 32.00 17.80 18.22
N GLY A 71 32.99 16.94 17.91
CA GLY A 71 33.92 16.32 18.86
C GLY A 71 33.33 15.14 19.64
N GLU A 72 34.19 14.25 20.16
CA GLU A 72 33.78 12.95 20.76
C GLU A 72 32.76 13.03 21.92
N ASN A 73 32.69 14.17 22.63
CA ASN A 73 31.79 14.36 23.77
C ASN A 73 30.38 14.88 23.40
N SER A 74 30.07 14.99 22.10
CA SER A 74 28.84 15.63 21.60
C SER A 74 27.68 14.66 21.29
N GLY A 75 27.69 13.46 21.86
CA GLY A 75 26.68 12.42 21.58
C GLY A 75 25.23 12.90 21.69
N ILE A 76 24.91 13.75 22.67
CA ILE A 76 23.56 14.32 22.87
C ILE A 76 23.17 15.28 21.74
N ILE A 77 24.11 16.11 21.28
CA ILE A 77 23.87 17.07 20.19
C ILE A 77 23.65 16.33 18.86
N SER A 78 24.41 15.26 18.64
CA SER A 78 24.20 14.35 17.50
C SER A 78 22.79 13.72 17.51
N LEU A 79 22.31 13.26 18.67
CA LEU A 79 20.94 12.73 18.81
C LEU A 79 19.87 13.82 18.61
N ALA A 80 20.11 15.04 19.09
CA ALA A 80 19.19 16.17 18.90
C ALA A 80 19.04 16.52 17.41
N ILE A 81 20.14 16.54 16.65
CA ILE A 81 20.10 16.80 15.21
C ILE A 81 19.37 15.68 14.48
N TYR A 82 19.65 14.42 14.82
CA TYR A 82 18.90 13.27 14.29
C TYR A 82 17.39 13.44 14.51
N ALA A 83 16.97 13.77 15.74
CA ALA A 83 15.55 13.93 16.09
C ALA A 83 14.88 15.07 15.30
N VAL A 84 15.57 16.20 15.13
CA VAL A 84 15.07 17.33 14.33
C VAL A 84 14.92 16.93 12.86
N PHE A 85 15.90 16.24 12.28
CA PHE A 85 15.84 15.78 10.89
C PHE A 85 14.68 14.81 10.65
N VAL A 86 14.51 13.81 11.51
CA VAL A 86 13.42 12.84 11.39
C VAL A 86 12.06 13.53 11.54
N THR A 87 11.93 14.48 12.47
CA THR A 87 10.70 15.25 12.67
C THR A 87 10.37 16.12 11.46
N ALA A 88 11.37 16.81 10.90
CA ALA A 88 11.18 17.61 9.70
C ALA A 88 10.74 16.76 8.50
N LEU A 89 11.38 15.60 8.28
CA LEU A 89 10.97 14.64 7.25
C LEU A 89 9.54 14.14 7.46
N ALA A 90 9.18 13.78 8.69
CA ALA A 90 7.83 13.35 9.01
C ALA A 90 6.80 14.44 8.68
N VAL A 91 7.04 15.69 9.10
CA VAL A 91 6.18 16.83 8.79
C VAL A 91 6.06 17.06 7.29
N LEU A 92 7.18 17.00 6.55
CA LEU A 92 7.17 17.16 5.08
C LEU A 92 6.34 16.07 4.40
N ILE A 93 6.55 14.80 4.76
CA ILE A 93 5.79 13.67 4.19
C ILE A 93 4.31 13.80 4.53
N THR A 94 3.96 14.06 5.79
CA THR A 94 2.56 14.24 6.22
C THR A 94 1.90 15.43 5.53
N TYR A 95 2.62 16.55 5.36
CA TYR A 95 2.12 17.73 4.66
C TYR A 95 1.84 17.43 3.18
N GLN A 96 2.77 16.77 2.49
CA GLN A 96 2.60 16.38 1.09
C GLN A 96 1.43 15.41 0.91
N LEU A 97 1.27 14.46 1.83
CA LEU A 97 0.16 13.51 1.81
C LEU A 97 -1.18 14.20 2.07
N SER A 98 -1.21 15.18 2.99
CA SER A 98 -2.39 16.01 3.26
C SER A 98 -2.81 16.82 2.03
N LYS A 99 -1.84 17.35 1.28
CA LYS A 99 -2.09 18.07 0.02
C LYS A 99 -2.70 17.15 -1.05
N LEU A 100 -2.13 15.97 -1.25
CA LEU A 100 -2.65 14.98 -2.20
C LEU A 100 -4.07 14.51 -1.84
N SER A 101 -4.36 14.35 -0.55
CA SER A 101 -5.72 13.99 -0.08
C SER A 101 -6.74 15.09 -0.33
N LYS A 102 -6.34 16.36 -0.28
CA LYS A 102 -7.22 17.51 -0.46
C LYS A 102 -7.60 17.75 -1.93
N ASP A 103 -6.74 17.38 -2.87
CA ASP A 103 -7.04 17.44 -4.32
C ASP A 103 -8.01 16.32 -4.77
N SER A 104 -8.31 15.34 -3.90
CA SER A 104 -9.21 14.22 -4.20
C SER A 104 -10.65 14.43 -3.71
N ASP A 105 -10.93 15.57 -3.07
CA ASP A 105 -12.25 15.93 -2.51
C ASP A 105 -12.84 17.12 -3.30
N PRO A 106 -13.89 16.92 -4.12
CA PRO A 106 -14.58 18.01 -4.79
C PRO A 106 -15.52 18.67 -3.77
N GLY A 107 -14.99 19.65 -3.04
CA GLY A 107 -15.83 20.67 -2.37
C GLY A 107 -16.64 21.48 -3.37
#